data_AF-A0A6J6DSB7-F1
#
_entry.id   AF-A0A6J6DSB7-F1
#
_cell.length_a   1.000
_cell.length_b   1.000
_cell.length_c   1.000
_cell.angle_alpha   90.00
_cell.angle_beta   90.00
_cell.angle_gamma   90.00
#
_symmetry.space_group_name_H-M   'P 1'
#
loop_
_entity.id
_entity.type
_entity.pdbx_description
1 polymer ?
#
loop_
_entity_poly.entity_id
_entity_poly.type
_entity_poly.pdbx_seq_one_letter_code
_entity_poly.pdbx_strand_id
1 'polypeptide(L)'
;MEPNLSDSPGAEAFGVRHVLDVRTDISSVENMTVRHFPSYSEARANFRGVLDAANAGVVTTLERDHTRFAVVDGELLRSQLATLRPAHAVVTAEGGGWSAFLPGLPISGEGDDLDAALDDLIDALRDYAADWNDRLHVAANHEANWAVAALVELSTDEQLRSWLLTIDSITEQ
;
A
#
# COMPACT_ATOMS: atom_id res chain seq x y z
N MET A 1 -17.62 25.75 81.61
CA MET A 1 -16.94 26.61 80.62
C MET A 1 -17.49 26.26 79.26
N GLU A 2 -18.60 26.89 78.91
CA GLU A 2 -18.94 27.29 77.53
C GLU A 2 -18.15 28.58 77.23
N PRO A 3 -17.86 28.95 75.96
CA PRO A 3 -18.88 29.33 74.95
C PRO A 3 -18.64 28.69 73.55
N ASN A 4 -19.50 28.79 72.54
CA ASN A 4 -20.91 29.16 72.35
C ASN A 4 -21.09 29.29 70.81
N LEU A 5 -22.17 28.71 70.28
CA LEU A 5 -23.05 29.05 69.13
C LEU A 5 -22.40 29.61 67.83
N SER A 6 -22.80 29.19 66.63
CA SER A 6 -24.09 29.47 65.97
C SER A 6 -23.86 29.14 64.48
N ASP A 7 -24.80 28.78 63.61
CA ASP A 7 -26.19 28.32 63.66
C ASP A 7 -26.52 27.92 62.19
N SER A 8 -27.29 26.85 61.98
CA SER A 8 -27.88 26.47 60.67
C SER A 8 -29.12 27.37 60.41
N PRO A 9 -29.73 27.54 59.21
CA PRO A 9 -30.39 26.46 58.44
C PRO A 9 -30.61 26.70 56.92
N GLY A 10 -31.18 25.70 56.22
CA GLY A 10 -31.86 25.93 54.94
C GLY A 10 -31.92 24.73 54.00
N ALA A 11 -32.92 23.88 54.15
CA ALA A 11 -33.33 22.89 53.15
C ALA A 11 -33.94 23.60 51.93
N GLU A 12 -33.66 23.12 50.71
CA GLU A 12 -34.63 23.03 49.60
C GLU A 12 -34.19 21.97 48.58
N ALA A 13 -35.19 21.37 47.96
CA ALA A 13 -35.18 20.16 47.18
C ALA A 13 -35.03 20.44 45.66
N PHE A 14 -35.07 19.32 44.91
CA PHE A 14 -35.35 19.18 43.48
C PHE A 14 -34.16 19.16 42.51
N GLY A 15 -34.03 18.02 41.82
CA GLY A 15 -33.27 17.91 40.59
C GLY A 15 -32.82 16.50 40.26
N VAL A 16 -33.76 15.60 39.95
CA VAL A 16 -33.48 14.32 39.29
C VAL A 16 -32.67 14.61 38.03
N ARG A 17 -31.37 14.28 38.02
CA ARG A 17 -30.61 14.20 36.77
C ARG A 17 -30.83 12.82 36.19
N HIS A 18 -31.64 12.81 35.14
CA HIS A 18 -31.88 11.70 34.24
C HIS A 18 -30.59 10.93 33.97
N VAL A 19 -30.67 9.64 34.29
CA VAL A 19 -29.83 8.59 33.72
C VAL A 19 -29.92 8.73 32.20
N LEU A 20 -28.85 9.23 31.57
CA LEU A 20 -28.58 8.91 30.18
C LEU A 20 -28.13 7.45 30.18
N ASP A 21 -29.13 6.58 30.14
CA ASP A 21 -28.97 5.21 29.68
C ASP A 21 -28.49 5.34 28.23
N VAL A 22 -27.16 5.42 28.07
CA VAL A 22 -26.53 5.20 26.78
C VAL A 22 -26.80 3.73 26.49
N ARG A 23 -27.98 3.49 25.90
CA ARG A 23 -28.22 2.30 25.11
C ARG A 23 -27.09 2.28 24.09
N THR A 24 -26.07 1.50 24.41
CA THR A 24 -25.05 1.12 23.45
C THR A 24 -25.84 0.44 22.35
N ASP A 25 -26.00 1.14 21.23
CA ASP A 25 -26.70 0.61 20.09
C ASP A 25 -25.86 -0.55 19.58
N ILE A 26 -26.25 -1.76 19.99
CA ILE A 26 -25.52 -3.01 19.72
C ILE A 26 -25.50 -3.28 18.20
N SER A 27 -26.36 -2.59 17.42
CA SER A 27 -26.34 -2.61 15.96
C SER A 27 -25.11 -1.90 15.35
N SER A 28 -24.45 -1.00 16.09
CA SER A 28 -23.20 -0.34 15.66
C SER A 28 -21.97 -1.24 15.82
N VAL A 29 -22.05 -2.32 16.60
CA VAL A 29 -20.92 -3.22 16.88
C VAL A 29 -20.93 -4.44 15.94
N GLU A 30 -22.06 -4.72 15.27
CA GLU A 30 -22.22 -5.84 14.33
C GLU A 30 -21.54 -5.64 12.96
N ASN A 31 -20.87 -4.51 12.71
CA ASN A 31 -20.16 -4.27 11.45
C ASN A 31 -18.68 -3.88 11.61
N MET A 32 -18.03 -4.35 12.68
CA MET A 32 -16.58 -4.24 12.80
C MET A 32 -15.94 -5.32 11.92
N THR A 33 -15.67 -4.99 10.66
CA THR A 33 -14.99 -5.90 9.73
C THR A 33 -13.67 -6.36 10.36
N VAL A 34 -13.56 -7.66 10.63
CA VAL A 34 -12.33 -8.28 11.12
C VAL A 34 -11.26 -8.09 10.04
N ARG A 35 -10.18 -7.39 10.38
CA ARG A 35 -9.07 -7.05 9.47
C ARG A 35 -7.72 -7.62 9.90
N HIS A 36 -7.63 -8.11 11.13
CA HIS A 36 -6.41 -8.70 11.68
C HIS A 36 -6.69 -10.15 12.05
N PHE A 37 -5.98 -11.07 11.39
CA PHE A 37 -6.15 -12.50 11.55
C PHE A 37 -4.89 -13.08 12.22
N PRO A 38 -4.91 -13.36 13.54
CA PRO A 38 -3.72 -13.71 14.32
C PRO A 38 -3.13 -15.09 13.98
N SER A 39 -3.73 -15.84 13.07
CA SER A 39 -3.18 -17.11 12.59
C SER A 39 -3.59 -17.43 11.17
N TYR A 40 -2.77 -18.25 10.49
CA TYR A 40 -3.10 -18.86 9.22
C TYR A 40 -4.45 -19.61 9.27
N SER A 41 -4.73 -20.35 10.34
CA SER A 41 -5.97 -21.12 10.49
C SER A 41 -7.20 -20.23 10.53
N GLU A 42 -7.13 -19.10 11.23
CA GLU A 42 -8.22 -18.13 11.31
C GLU A 42 -8.42 -17.37 10.00
N ALA A 43 -7.32 -16.94 9.36
CA ALA A 43 -7.36 -16.33 8.04
C ALA A 43 -7.98 -17.28 7.00
N ARG A 44 -7.64 -18.57 7.05
CA ARG A 44 -8.22 -19.60 6.16
C ARG A 44 -9.72 -19.80 6.42
N ALA A 45 -10.14 -19.86 7.68
CA ALA A 45 -11.56 -20.01 8.04
C ALA A 45 -12.39 -18.79 7.60
N ASN A 46 -11.76 -17.61 7.51
CA ASN A 46 -12.40 -16.35 7.16
C ASN A 46 -11.86 -15.74 5.86
N PHE A 47 -11.43 -16.56 4.90
CA PHE A 47 -10.65 -16.09 3.75
C PHE A 47 -11.39 -15.03 2.90
N ARG A 48 -12.72 -15.16 2.74
CA ARG A 48 -13.53 -14.11 2.11
C ARG A 48 -13.41 -12.78 2.85
N GLY A 49 -13.50 -12.79 4.19
CA GLY A 49 -13.35 -11.58 5.00
C GLY A 49 -11.96 -10.94 4.89
N VAL A 50 -10.90 -11.74 4.71
CA VAL A 50 -9.55 -11.24 4.43
C VAL A 50 -9.55 -10.44 3.12
N LEU A 51 -10.11 -11.00 2.05
CA LEU A 51 -10.16 -10.34 0.74
C LEU A 51 -11.07 -9.11 0.75
N ASP A 52 -12.24 -9.20 1.40
CA ASP A 52 -13.19 -8.08 1.52
C ASP A 52 -12.57 -6.91 2.29
N ALA A 53 -11.84 -7.18 3.38
CA ALA A 53 -11.13 -6.16 4.15
C ALA A 53 -10.00 -5.51 3.33
N ALA A 54 -9.19 -6.31 2.62
CA ALA A 54 -8.13 -5.79 1.77
C ALA A 54 -8.69 -4.93 0.62
N ASN A 55 -9.76 -5.39 -0.03
CA ASN A 55 -10.44 -4.67 -1.11
C ASN A 55 -11.12 -3.38 -0.63
N ALA A 56 -11.57 -3.34 0.63
CA ALA A 56 -12.07 -2.10 1.25
C ALA A 56 -10.96 -1.08 1.56
N GLY A 57 -9.69 -1.40 1.27
CA GLY A 57 -8.55 -0.52 1.49
C GLY A 57 -8.16 -0.38 2.97
N VAL A 58 -8.69 -1.21 3.87
CA VAL A 58 -8.27 -1.21 5.27
C VAL A 58 -7.03 -2.06 5.47
N VAL A 59 -6.19 -1.67 6.43
CA VAL A 59 -4.97 -2.40 6.78
C VAL A 59 -5.33 -3.82 7.24
N THR A 60 -5.08 -4.78 6.35
CA THR A 60 -5.44 -6.17 6.53
C THR A 60 -4.19 -7.00 6.72
N THR A 61 -4.12 -7.74 7.83
CA THR A 61 -2.92 -8.51 8.19
C THR A 61 -3.27 -9.91 8.64
N LEU A 62 -2.40 -10.85 8.34
CA LEU A 62 -2.45 -12.20 8.90
C LEU A 62 -1.09 -12.62 9.46
N GLU A 63 -1.08 -13.54 10.41
CA GLU A 63 0.17 -14.07 10.99
C GLU A 63 0.33 -15.56 10.71
N ARG A 64 1.56 -15.97 10.40
CA ARG A 64 1.97 -17.37 10.29
C ARG A 64 3.34 -17.52 10.92
N ASP A 65 3.47 -18.47 11.85
CA ASP A 65 4.76 -18.78 12.51
C ASP A 65 5.44 -17.51 13.08
N HIS A 66 4.64 -16.65 13.76
CA HIS A 66 5.04 -15.33 14.29
C HIS A 66 5.50 -14.29 13.25
N THR A 67 5.39 -14.60 11.95
CA THR A 67 5.64 -13.67 10.85
C THR A 67 4.34 -13.02 10.44
N ARG A 68 4.35 -11.68 10.36
CA ARG A 68 3.20 -10.89 9.91
C ARG A 68 3.26 -10.67 8.41
N PHE A 69 2.13 -10.90 7.75
CA PHE A 69 1.89 -10.62 6.34
C PHE A 69 0.79 -9.57 6.22
N ALA A 70 0.87 -8.73 5.19
CA ALA A 70 -0.19 -7.82 4.79
C ALA A 70 -0.87 -8.35 3.53
N VAL A 71 -2.19 -8.21 3.46
CA VAL A 71 -2.96 -8.45 2.23
C VAL A 71 -3.43 -7.09 1.74
N VAL A 72 -3.05 -6.76 0.52
CA VAL A 72 -3.29 -5.45 -0.09
C VAL A 72 -3.98 -5.70 -1.43
N ASP A 73 -4.94 -4.84 -1.77
CA ASP A 73 -5.45 -4.79 -3.13
C ASP A 73 -4.30 -4.54 -4.13
N GLY A 74 -4.34 -5.25 -5.26
CA GLY A 74 -3.25 -5.23 -6.25
C GLY A 74 -3.06 -3.86 -6.88
N GLU A 75 -4.15 -3.18 -7.24
CA GLU A 75 -4.11 -1.86 -7.86
C GLU A 75 -3.66 -0.78 -6.86
N LEU A 76 -4.09 -0.88 -5.60
CA LEU A 76 -3.59 -0.04 -4.52
C LEU A 76 -2.07 -0.21 -4.36
N LEU A 77 -1.58 -1.45 -4.29
CA LEU A 77 -0.13 -1.69 -4.18
C LEU A 77 0.63 -1.14 -5.39
N ARG A 78 0.15 -1.43 -6.61
CA ARG A 78 0.73 -0.95 -7.87
C ARG A 78 0.84 0.58 -7.91
N SER A 79 -0.25 1.28 -7.59
CA SER A 79 -0.28 2.75 -7.60
C SER A 79 0.65 3.38 -6.57
N GLN A 80 0.75 2.79 -5.37
CA GLN A 80 1.71 3.22 -4.34
C GLN A 80 3.16 2.96 -4.79
N LEU A 81 3.47 1.79 -5.35
CA LEU A 81 4.80 1.49 -5.87
C LEU A 81 5.22 2.44 -6.99
N ALA A 82 4.34 2.72 -7.95
CA ALA A 82 4.59 3.68 -9.03
C ALA A 82 4.87 5.10 -8.51
N THR A 83 4.20 5.50 -7.43
CA THR A 83 4.37 6.83 -6.80
C THR A 83 5.66 6.91 -6.00
N LEU A 84 5.95 5.90 -5.18
CA LEU A 84 7.12 5.88 -4.29
C LEU A 84 8.43 5.62 -5.05
N ARG A 85 8.35 5.07 -6.25
CA ARG A 85 9.48 4.76 -7.11
C ARG A 85 9.23 5.27 -8.52
N PRO A 86 9.45 6.57 -8.78
CA PRO A 86 9.43 7.10 -10.15
C PRO A 86 10.42 6.32 -11.03
N ALA A 87 10.13 6.20 -12.32
CA ALA A 87 10.94 5.40 -13.23
C ALA A 87 12.35 5.97 -13.43
N HIS A 88 12.47 7.31 -13.45
CA HIS A 88 13.67 8.03 -13.86
C HIS A 88 14.29 7.47 -15.16
N ALA A 89 13.44 7.06 -16.10
CA ALA A 89 13.87 6.48 -17.36
C ALA A 89 14.68 7.50 -18.15
N VAL A 90 15.83 7.06 -18.67
CA VAL A 90 16.67 7.87 -19.55
C VAL A 90 16.42 7.42 -20.97
N VAL A 91 16.11 8.38 -21.83
CA VAL A 91 15.83 8.16 -23.24
C VAL A 91 16.76 9.05 -24.06
N THR A 92 17.47 8.46 -25.01
CA THR A 92 18.41 9.16 -25.88
C THR A 92 18.22 8.76 -27.34
N ALA A 93 18.48 9.71 -28.25
CA ALA A 93 18.49 9.47 -29.68
C ALA A 93 19.94 9.54 -30.17
N GLU A 94 20.50 8.40 -30.59
CA GLU A 94 21.89 8.27 -31.00
C GLU A 94 22.01 7.36 -32.23
N GLY A 95 22.94 7.69 -33.14
CA GLY A 95 23.23 6.83 -34.30
C GLY A 95 22.08 6.63 -35.30
N GLY A 96 21.00 7.42 -35.21
CA GLY A 96 19.81 7.26 -36.05
C GLY A 96 18.73 6.36 -35.45
N GLY A 97 18.91 5.89 -34.21
CA GLY A 97 17.90 5.16 -33.44
C GLY A 97 17.69 5.78 -32.06
N TRP A 98 16.87 5.10 -31.26
CA TRP A 98 16.50 5.47 -29.90
C TRP A 98 16.88 4.37 -28.93
N SER A 99 17.31 4.77 -27.74
CA SER A 99 17.58 3.86 -26.62
C SER A 99 16.90 4.40 -25.36
N ALA A 100 16.29 3.51 -24.60
CA ALA A 100 15.66 3.80 -23.32
C ALA A 100 16.20 2.85 -22.25
N PHE A 101 16.49 3.33 -21.04
CA PHE A 101 16.96 2.48 -19.94
C PHE A 101 16.60 3.04 -18.56
N LEU A 102 16.59 2.18 -17.55
CA LEU A 102 16.42 2.60 -16.15
C LEU A 102 17.78 2.58 -15.43
N PRO A 103 18.27 3.73 -14.93
CA PRO A 103 19.50 3.79 -14.16
C PRO A 103 19.51 2.81 -12.99
N GLY A 104 20.61 2.08 -12.83
CA GLY A 104 20.78 1.10 -11.75
C GLY A 104 20.13 -0.25 -12.00
N LEU A 105 19.46 -0.45 -13.13
CA LEU A 105 18.95 -1.74 -13.56
C LEU A 105 19.66 -2.20 -14.85
N PRO A 106 19.97 -3.50 -14.99
CA PRO A 106 20.60 -4.03 -16.20
C PRO A 106 19.53 -4.32 -17.28
N ILE A 107 18.74 -3.30 -17.61
CA ILE A 107 17.65 -3.37 -18.60
C ILE A 107 17.69 -2.14 -19.50
N SER A 108 17.46 -2.36 -20.78
CA SER A 108 17.41 -1.34 -21.81
C SER A 108 16.47 -1.80 -22.93
N GLY A 109 15.87 -0.85 -23.62
CA GLY A 109 15.16 -1.06 -24.87
C GLY A 109 15.75 -0.19 -25.98
N GLU A 110 15.65 -0.67 -27.21
CA GLU A 110 16.16 -0.01 -28.41
C GLU A 110 15.09 0.00 -29.52
N GLY A 111 15.13 1.00 -30.40
CA GLY A 111 14.19 1.08 -31.51
C GLY A 111 14.54 2.13 -32.55
N ASP A 112 13.87 2.04 -33.71
CA ASP A 112 14.02 3.02 -34.79
C ASP A 112 13.38 4.38 -34.42
N ASP A 113 12.43 4.37 -33.48
CA ASP A 113 11.80 5.54 -32.91
C ASP A 113 11.61 5.40 -31.39
N LEU A 114 11.15 6.48 -30.76
CA LEU A 114 10.90 6.55 -29.33
C LEU A 114 9.92 5.48 -28.86
N ASP A 115 8.84 5.26 -29.61
CA ASP A 115 7.79 4.34 -29.20
C ASP A 115 8.29 2.91 -29.22
N ALA A 116 9.03 2.53 -30.27
CA ALA A 116 9.67 1.23 -30.38
C ALA A 116 10.68 0.99 -29.24
N ALA A 117 11.51 1.98 -28.89
CA ALA A 117 12.46 1.84 -27.79
C ALA A 117 11.78 1.69 -26.42
N LEU A 118 10.62 2.32 -26.22
CA LEU A 118 9.83 2.16 -25.00
C LEU A 118 9.11 0.82 -24.93
N ASP A 119 8.58 0.33 -26.06
CA ASP A 119 7.96 -1.00 -26.12
C ASP A 119 8.99 -2.10 -25.84
N ASP A 120 10.17 -2.01 -26.45
CA ASP A 120 11.28 -2.95 -26.19
C ASP A 120 11.75 -2.90 -24.73
N LEU A 121 11.77 -1.71 -24.12
CA LEU A 121 12.09 -1.57 -22.70
C LEU A 121 11.01 -2.20 -21.79
N ILE A 122 9.74 -2.12 -22.18
CA ILE A 122 8.64 -2.78 -21.46
C ILE A 122 8.77 -4.29 -21.55
N ASP A 123 9.08 -4.84 -22.72
CA ASP A 123 9.35 -6.27 -22.90
C ASP A 123 10.54 -6.71 -22.01
N ALA A 124 11.64 -5.95 -22.01
CA ALA A 124 12.78 -6.21 -21.15
C ALA A 124 12.44 -6.14 -19.64
N LEU A 125 11.53 -5.24 -19.24
CA LEU A 125 11.01 -5.17 -17.87
C LEU A 125 10.20 -6.42 -17.50
N ARG A 126 9.35 -6.92 -18.40
CA ARG A 126 8.56 -8.14 -18.21
C ARG A 126 9.47 -9.35 -18.01
N ASP A 127 10.46 -9.51 -18.89
CA ASP A 127 11.45 -10.58 -18.79
C ASP A 127 12.24 -10.49 -17.48
N TYR A 128 12.68 -9.28 -17.12
CA TYR A 128 13.37 -9.03 -15.86
C TYR A 128 12.52 -9.41 -14.63
N ALA A 129 11.23 -9.06 -14.62
CA ALA A 129 10.33 -9.40 -13.51
C ALA A 129 10.10 -10.91 -13.39
N ALA A 130 9.92 -11.60 -14.52
CA ALA A 130 9.82 -13.06 -14.56
C ALA A 130 11.09 -13.73 -14.03
N ASP A 131 12.27 -13.30 -14.49
CA ASP A 131 13.57 -13.76 -14.01
C ASP A 131 13.78 -13.45 -12.51
N TRP A 132 13.26 -12.31 -12.04
CA TRP A 132 13.37 -11.94 -10.63
C TRP A 132 12.60 -12.91 -9.73
N ASN A 133 11.36 -13.23 -10.11
CA ASN A 133 10.52 -14.19 -9.40
C ASN A 133 11.11 -15.62 -9.44
N ASP A 134 11.70 -16.02 -10.57
CA ASP A 134 12.31 -17.36 -10.70
C ASP A 134 13.62 -17.49 -9.91
N ARG A 135 14.54 -16.52 -10.06
CA ARG A 135 15.94 -16.70 -9.61
C ARG A 135 16.66 -15.45 -9.11
N LEU A 136 16.34 -14.23 -9.57
CA LEU A 136 17.14 -13.05 -9.21
C LEU A 136 16.84 -12.50 -7.81
N HIS A 137 15.72 -12.87 -7.18
CA HIS A 137 15.39 -12.42 -5.82
C HIS A 137 16.40 -12.82 -4.73
N VAL A 138 17.28 -13.80 -5.01
CA VAL A 138 18.38 -14.21 -4.12
C VAL A 138 19.77 -13.75 -4.58
N ALA A 139 19.86 -13.07 -5.73
CA ALA A 139 21.14 -12.58 -6.24
C ALA A 139 21.47 -11.22 -5.61
N ALA A 140 22.66 -11.08 -5.01
CA ALA A 140 23.03 -9.89 -4.24
C ALA A 140 22.93 -8.56 -5.01
N ASN A 141 23.14 -8.57 -6.33
CA ASN A 141 23.01 -7.39 -7.18
C ASN A 141 21.56 -7.11 -7.65
N HIS A 142 20.59 -7.94 -7.27
CA HIS A 142 19.18 -7.84 -7.66
C HIS A 142 18.18 -7.94 -6.50
N GLU A 143 18.60 -8.40 -5.31
CA GLU A 143 17.71 -8.65 -4.16
C GLU A 143 16.89 -7.42 -3.76
N ALA A 144 17.45 -6.22 -3.90
CA ALA A 144 16.78 -4.96 -3.57
C ALA A 144 15.70 -4.53 -4.60
N ASN A 145 15.57 -5.24 -5.72
CA ASN A 145 14.71 -4.85 -6.85
C ASN A 145 13.30 -5.44 -6.77
N TRP A 146 12.87 -5.96 -5.61
CA TRP A 146 11.51 -6.46 -5.40
C TRP A 146 10.44 -5.47 -5.83
N ALA A 147 10.59 -4.19 -5.47
CA ALA A 147 9.60 -3.16 -5.79
C ALA A 147 9.41 -2.96 -7.31
N VAL A 148 10.48 -3.19 -8.10
CA VAL A 148 10.43 -3.14 -9.57
C VAL A 148 9.64 -4.32 -10.09
N ALA A 149 10.02 -5.53 -9.68
CA ALA A 149 9.38 -6.76 -10.13
C ALA A 149 7.88 -6.75 -9.76
N ALA A 150 7.55 -6.36 -8.54
CA ALA A 150 6.17 -6.21 -8.09
C ALA A 150 5.39 -5.17 -8.89
N LEU A 151 5.97 -3.99 -9.16
CA LEU A 151 5.32 -2.97 -9.97
C LEU A 151 5.05 -3.47 -11.40
N VAL A 152 6.02 -4.15 -12.01
CA VAL A 152 5.89 -4.73 -13.35
C VAL A 152 4.79 -5.78 -13.37
N GLU A 153 4.85 -6.79 -12.51
CA GLU A 153 3.85 -7.87 -12.41
C GLU A 153 2.41 -7.36 -12.22
N LEU A 154 2.25 -6.27 -11.45
CA LEU A 154 0.94 -5.70 -11.15
C LEU A 154 0.43 -4.70 -12.19
N SER A 155 1.25 -4.28 -13.16
CA SER A 155 0.89 -3.26 -14.15
C SER A 155 0.50 -3.86 -15.49
N THR A 156 -0.37 -3.18 -16.24
CA THR A 156 -0.48 -3.36 -17.70
C THR A 156 0.66 -2.65 -18.43
N ASP A 157 0.87 -2.94 -19.70
CA ASP A 157 1.92 -2.28 -20.49
C ASP A 157 1.65 -0.78 -20.65
N GLU A 158 0.38 -0.37 -20.75
CA GLU A 158 0.00 1.05 -20.77
C GLU A 158 0.32 1.75 -19.45
N GLN A 159 0.12 1.06 -18.32
CA GLN A 159 0.49 1.59 -17.00
C GLN A 159 2.01 1.69 -16.84
N LEU A 160 2.77 0.73 -17.37
CA LEU A 160 4.25 0.80 -17.39
C LEU A 160 4.74 1.93 -18.28
N ARG A 161 4.19 2.06 -19.49
CA ARG A 161 4.52 3.18 -20.39
C ARG A 161 4.26 4.53 -19.73
N SER A 162 3.11 4.69 -19.07
CA SER A 162 2.79 5.90 -18.30
C SER A 162 3.79 6.17 -17.17
N TRP A 163 4.18 5.12 -16.42
CA TRP A 163 5.19 5.22 -15.37
C TRP A 163 6.58 5.61 -15.91
N LEU A 164 7.01 5.03 -17.04
CA LEU A 164 8.28 5.37 -17.71
C LEU A 164 8.31 6.83 -18.19
N LEU A 165 7.18 7.35 -18.65
CA LEU A 165 7.04 8.72 -19.13
C LEU A 165 6.77 9.74 -18.02
N THR A 166 6.71 9.31 -16.76
CA THR A 166 6.55 10.23 -15.64
C THR A 166 7.84 11.03 -15.45
N ILE A 167 7.82 12.28 -15.94
CA ILE A 167 8.92 13.23 -15.77
C ILE A 167 8.90 13.73 -14.31
N ASP A 168 10.05 13.68 -13.64
CA ASP A 168 10.21 14.37 -12.36
C ASP A 168 9.87 15.85 -12.56
N SER A 169 8.75 16.29 -11.99
CA SER A 169 8.40 17.72 -11.96
C SER A 169 9.19 18.44 -10.86
N ILE A 170 10.44 18.05 -10.63
CA ILE A 170 11.31 18.61 -9.60
C ILE A 170 12.57 19.12 -10.28
N THR A 171 12.52 20.36 -10.78
CA THR A 171 13.56 21.37 -10.63
C THR A 171 12.97 22.73 -11.04
N GLU A 172 12.45 23.49 -10.08
CA GLU A 172 12.53 24.97 -10.00
C GLU A 172 11.87 25.42 -8.68
N GLN A 173 12.66 25.46 -7.60
CA GLN A 173 12.51 26.36 -6.46
C GLN A 173 13.90 26.70 -5.90
#